data_AF-A0A5J4VMG4-F1
#
_entry.id   AF-A0A5J4VMG4-F1
#
_cell.length_a   1.000
_cell.length_b   1.000
_cell.length_c   1.000
_cell.angle_alpha   90.00
_cell.angle_beta   90.00
_cell.angle_gamma   90.00
#
_symmetry.space_group_name_H-M   'P 1'
#
loop_
_entity.id
_entity.type
_entity.pdbx_description
1 polymer ?
#
loop_
_entity_poly.entity_id
_entity_poly.type
_entity_poly.pdbx_seq_one_letter_code
_entity_poly.pdbx_strand_id
1 'polypeptide(L)'
;MVYRTLREQNMKKKKQRRRPKLTERHKEQRKQFIIKFLEDVRDWKKIVWTDEKKFRLDGPDKYNSVWVEVDREQPEDVLSVDYQRYKGVM
;
A
#
# COMPACT_ATOMS: atom_id res chain seq x y z
N MET A 1 26.95 -12.31 -11.16
CA MET A 1 26.95 -11.28 -12.22
C MET A 1 25.84 -10.25 -12.04
N VAL A 2 24.57 -10.63 -11.92
CA VAL A 2 23.42 -9.70 -11.93
C VAL A 2 23.40 -8.64 -10.81
N TYR A 3 23.78 -8.96 -9.57
CA TYR A 3 23.73 -7.96 -8.48
C TYR A 3 24.73 -6.81 -8.68
N ARG A 4 25.92 -7.10 -9.21
CA ARG A 4 26.98 -6.11 -9.45
C ARG A 4 26.57 -5.17 -10.59
N THR A 5 26.08 -5.73 -11.68
CA THR A 5 25.59 -4.95 -12.82
C THR A 5 24.43 -4.04 -12.43
N LEU A 6 23.49 -4.49 -11.60
CA LEU A 6 22.40 -3.64 -11.10
C LEU A 6 22.90 -2.46 -10.24
N ARG A 7 23.94 -2.66 -9.43
CA ARG A 7 24.56 -1.55 -8.68
C ARG A 7 25.31 -0.59 -9.59
N GLU A 8 26.02 -1.09 -10.60
CA GLU A 8 26.73 -0.28 -11.60
C GLU A 8 25.75 0.60 -12.40
N GLN A 9 24.55 0.09 -12.67
CA GLN A 9 23.44 0.81 -13.31
C GLN A 9 22.64 1.71 -12.34
N ASN A 10 23.17 2.02 -11.16
CA ASN A 10 22.53 2.86 -10.14
C ASN A 10 21.12 2.37 -9.73
N MET A 11 20.92 1.06 -9.63
CA MET A 11 19.65 0.49 -9.17
C MET A 11 19.71 0.04 -7.70
N LYS A 12 18.63 0.30 -6.95
CA LYS A 12 18.46 -0.09 -5.55
C LYS A 12 17.29 -1.04 -5.38
N LYS A 13 17.42 -1.97 -4.44
CA LYS A 13 16.31 -2.86 -4.05
C LYS A 13 15.35 -2.08 -3.15
N LYS A 14 14.08 -1.97 -3.55
CA LYS A 14 13.00 -1.31 -2.79
C LYS A 14 11.86 -2.29 -2.52
N LYS A 15 11.34 -2.25 -1.30
CA LYS A 15 10.14 -3.02 -0.93
C LYS A 15 8.92 -2.37 -1.60
N GLN A 16 8.17 -3.16 -2.37
CA GLN A 16 6.95 -2.67 -3.00
C GLN A 16 5.89 -2.43 -1.91
N ARG A 17 5.37 -1.20 -1.82
CA ARG A 17 4.25 -0.86 -0.95
C ARG A 17 2.96 -1.13 -1.70
N ARG A 18 2.29 -2.24 -1.39
CA ARG A 18 0.96 -2.53 -1.94
C ARG A 18 -0.07 -1.68 -1.20
N ARG A 19 -0.59 -0.65 -1.85
CA ARG A 19 -1.68 0.18 -1.34
C ARG A 19 -2.64 0.52 -2.48
N PRO A 20 -3.95 0.63 -2.22
CA PRO A 20 -4.85 1.24 -3.17
C PRO A 20 -4.50 2.73 -3.31
N LYS A 21 -4.58 3.26 -4.54
CA LYS A 21 -4.38 4.69 -4.79
C LYS A 21 -5.49 5.47 -4.10
N LEU A 22 -5.12 6.44 -3.27
CA LEU A 22 -6.08 7.34 -2.65
C LEU A 22 -6.40 8.48 -3.61
N THR A 23 -7.65 8.55 -4.05
CA THR A 23 -8.17 9.73 -4.76
C THR A 23 -8.27 10.91 -3.81
N GLU A 24 -8.32 12.14 -4.34
CA GLU A 24 -8.54 13.33 -3.50
C GLU A 24 -9.82 13.23 -2.68
N ARG A 25 -10.89 12.64 -3.26
CA ARG A 25 -12.12 12.32 -2.54
C ARG A 25 -11.88 11.41 -1.33
N HIS A 26 -11.10 10.33 -1.49
CA HIS A 26 -10.77 9.44 -0.37
C HIS A 26 -9.99 10.17 0.72
N LYS A 27 -9.03 11.04 0.34
CA LYS A 27 -8.24 11.82 1.29
C LYS A 27 -9.14 12.74 2.12
N GLU A 28 -10.05 13.45 1.45
CA GLU A 28 -10.97 14.37 2.11
C GLU A 28 -11.95 13.65 3.06
N GLN A 29 -12.57 12.57 2.60
CA GLN A 29 -13.47 11.77 3.45
C GLN A 29 -12.76 11.20 4.69
N ARG A 30 -11.51 10.75 4.54
CA ARG A 30 -10.70 10.28 5.67
C ARG A 30 -10.37 11.39 6.65
N LYS A 31 -10.08 12.60 6.18
CA LYS A 31 -9.85 13.77 7.06
C LYS A 31 -11.11 14.11 7.85
N GLN A 32 -12.25 14.20 7.19
CA GLN A 32 -13.55 14.48 7.83
C GLN A 32 -13.92 13.41 8.87
N PHE A 33 -13.66 12.14 8.56
CA PHE A 33 -13.82 11.05 9.52
C PHE A 33 -12.94 11.27 10.75
N ILE A 34 -11.65 11.57 10.58
CA ILE A 34 -10.75 11.80 11.72
C ILE A 34 -11.23 12.98 12.56
N ILE A 35 -11.56 14.12 11.95
CA ILE A 35 -12.03 15.31 12.68
C ILE A 35 -13.28 14.98 13.51
N LYS A 36 -14.29 14.36 12.89
CA LYS A 36 -15.54 13.97 13.56
C LYS A 36 -15.32 13.09 14.79
N PHE A 37 -14.38 12.16 14.72
CA PHE A 37 -14.12 11.20 15.80
C PHE A 37 -13.02 11.65 16.77
N LEU A 38 -12.32 12.75 16.49
CA LEU A 38 -11.46 13.44 17.46
C LEU A 38 -12.27 14.36 18.37
N GLU A 39 -13.30 15.01 17.83
CA GLU A 39 -14.20 15.89 18.59
C GLU A 39 -15.20 15.12 19.45
N ASP A 40 -15.56 13.91 19.03
CA ASP A 40 -16.48 13.02 19.74
C ASP A 40 -15.71 12.09 20.69
N VAL A 41 -15.91 12.24 22.01
CA VAL A 41 -15.33 11.36 23.04
C VAL A 41 -16.06 10.01 23.02
N ARG A 42 -15.76 9.20 22.01
CA ARG A 42 -16.35 7.88 21.83
C ARG A 42 -15.56 6.82 22.59
N ASP A 43 -16.27 5.93 23.29
CA ASP A 43 -15.66 4.75 23.89
C ASP A 43 -15.44 3.67 22.82
N TRP A 44 -14.22 3.63 22.29
CA TRP A 44 -13.79 2.65 21.28
C TRP A 44 -13.95 1.20 21.74
N LYS A 45 -14.05 0.93 23.04
CA LYS A 45 -14.24 -0.44 23.58
C LYS A 45 -15.63 -1.00 23.29
N LYS A 46 -16.61 -0.15 22.98
CA LYS A 46 -17.98 -0.56 22.64
C LYS A 46 -18.16 -0.88 21.15
N ILE A 47 -17.13 -0.66 20.34
CA ILE A 47 -17.20 -0.85 18.89
C ILE A 47 -16.71 -2.25 18.54
N VAL A 48 -17.57 -3.01 17.84
CA VAL A 48 -17.20 -4.31 17.26
C VAL A 48 -16.79 -4.10 15.81
N TRP A 49 -15.53 -4.39 15.50
CA TRP A 49 -14.98 -4.28 14.14
C TRP A 49 -15.12 -5.61 13.40
N THR A 50 -15.42 -5.55 12.11
CA THR A 50 -15.53 -6.72 11.24
C THR A 50 -14.77 -6.46 9.95
N ASP A 51 -14.11 -7.49 9.42
CA ASP A 51 -13.38 -7.46 8.15
C ASP A 51 -13.31 -8.89 7.58
N GLU A 52 -13.16 -8.99 6.26
CA GLU A 52 -12.99 -10.26 5.56
C GLU A 52 -11.56 -10.34 4.99
N LYS A 53 -10.82 -11.37 5.40
CA LYS A 53 -9.47 -11.62 4.89
C LYS A 53 -9.38 -12.97 4.19
N LYS A 54 -8.98 -12.96 2.93
CA LYS A 54 -8.62 -14.19 2.20
C LYS A 54 -7.26 -14.70 2.65
N PHE A 55 -7.22 -15.85 3.32
CA PHE A 55 -6.01 -16.59 3.65
C PHE A 55 -5.59 -17.45 2.45
N ARG A 56 -4.31 -17.39 2.07
CA ARG A 56 -3.71 -18.24 1.03
C ARG A 56 -2.72 -19.19 1.69
N LEU A 57 -2.68 -20.44 1.23
CA LEU A 57 -1.77 -21.47 1.74
C LEU A 57 -0.33 -21.25 1.23
N ASP A 58 -0.18 -20.65 0.06
CA ASP A 58 1.09 -20.50 -0.64
C ASP A 58 1.87 -19.26 -0.17
N GLY A 59 2.75 -19.46 0.81
CA GLY A 59 3.91 -18.62 1.12
C GLY A 59 3.64 -17.21 1.67
N PRO A 60 4.55 -16.66 2.50
CA PRO A 60 4.39 -15.30 3.01
C PRO A 60 4.49 -14.26 1.88
N ASP A 61 3.63 -13.24 1.91
CA ASP A 61 3.60 -12.05 1.01
C ASP A 61 4.94 -11.25 0.91
N LYS A 62 6.00 -11.72 1.59
CA LYS A 62 7.21 -10.97 1.94
C LYS A 62 8.29 -10.88 0.85
N TYR A 63 8.14 -11.53 -0.31
CA TYR A 63 9.15 -11.53 -1.37
C TYR A 63 8.98 -10.46 -2.46
N ASN A 64 8.07 -9.50 -2.28
CA ASN A 64 7.79 -8.45 -3.28
C ASN A 64 8.78 -7.26 -3.22
N SER A 65 10.07 -7.52 -3.47
CA SER A 65 11.07 -6.45 -3.65
C SER A 65 11.39 -6.28 -5.12
N VAL A 66 11.40 -5.04 -5.59
CA VAL A 66 11.74 -4.68 -6.97
C VAL A 66 13.05 -3.88 -7.00
N TRP A 67 13.78 -3.98 -8.10
CA TRP A 67 14.94 -3.12 -8.37
C TRP A 67 14.43 -1.84 -9.01
N VAL A 68 14.78 -0.70 -8.45
CA VAL A 68 14.37 0.63 -8.92
C VAL A 68 15.60 1.47 -9.21
N GLU A 69 15.58 2.19 -10.32
CA GLU A 69 16.55 3.24 -10.60
C GLU A 69 16.42 4.34 -9.55
N VAL A 70 17.57 4.88 -9.13
CA VAL A 70 17.61 5.90 -8.07
C VAL A 70 17.09 7.26 -8.54
N ASP A 71 17.39 7.62 -9.80
CA ASP A 71 17.16 8.97 -10.31
C ASP A 71 15.80 9.14 -11.02
N ARG A 72 15.05 8.03 -11.17
CA ARG A 72 13.74 8.04 -11.81
C ARG A 72 12.67 8.45 -10.81
N GLU A 73 11.84 9.42 -11.18
CA GLU A 73 10.64 9.75 -10.43
C GLU A 73 9.81 8.48 -10.22
N GLN A 74 9.60 8.14 -8.95
CA GLN A 74 8.84 6.96 -8.61
C GLN A 74 7.37 7.34 -8.45
N PRO A 75 6.43 6.56 -9.01
CA PRO A 75 5.04 6.75 -8.68
C PRO A 75 4.86 6.59 -7.16
N GLU A 76 4.22 7.58 -6.53
CA GLU A 76 4.01 7.61 -5.08
C GLU A 76 3.34 6.33 -4.57
N ASP A 77 2.40 5.82 -5.37
CA ASP A 77 1.69 4.58 -5.16
C ASP A 77 2.06 3.56 -6.23
N VAL A 78 2.78 2.51 -5.84
CA VAL A 78 2.85 1.30 -6.65
C VAL A 78 1.58 0.51 -6.33
N LEU A 79 0.57 0.67 -7.20
CA LEU A 79 -0.66 -0.10 -7.12
C LEU A 79 -0.33 -1.59 -6.95
N SER A 80 -1.08 -2.29 -6.10
CA SER A 80 -0.99 -3.75 -6.09
C SER A 80 -1.17 -4.26 -7.51
N VAL A 81 -0.41 -5.27 -7.92
CA VAL A 81 -0.64 -5.97 -9.19
C VAL A 81 -2.10 -6.41 -9.33
N ASP A 82 -2.73 -6.69 -8.19
CA ASP A 82 -4.14 -7.06 -8.07
C ASP A 82 -5.10 -5.86 -8.24
N TYR A 83 -4.65 -4.61 -8.11
CA TYR A 83 -5.51 -3.42 -8.22
C TYR A 83 -6.16 -3.30 -9.61
N GLN A 84 -5.39 -3.57 -10.67
CA GLN A 84 -5.89 -3.58 -12.04
C GLN A 84 -6.79 -4.81 -12.27
N ARG A 85 -6.44 -5.96 -11.69
CA ARG A 85 -7.21 -7.21 -11.78
C ARG A 85 -8.60 -7.08 -11.16
N TYR A 86 -8.72 -6.36 -10.05
CA TYR A 86 -9.97 -6.14 -9.33
C TYR A 86 -10.60 -4.76 -9.59
N LYS A 87 -10.12 -3.99 -10.59
CA LYS A 87 -10.64 -2.66 -10.97
C LYS A 87 -10.85 -1.70 -9.78
N GLY A 88 -9.94 -1.69 -8.82
CA GLY A 88 -10.04 -0.83 -7.64
C GLY A 88 -11.00 -1.33 -6.55
N VAL A 89 -11.54 -2.54 -6.67
CA VAL A 89 -12.15 -3.26 -5.54
C VAL A 89 -11.00 -3.87 -4.73
N MET A 90 -10.49 -3.08 -3.79
CA MET A 90 -9.62 -3.53 -2.71
C MET A 90 -10.10 -2.90 -1.43
#